data_AF-A0A8H3GEI7-F1
#
_entry.id   AF-A0A8H3GEI7-F1
#
_cell.length_a   1.000
_cell.length_b   1.000
_cell.length_c   1.000
_cell.angle_alpha   90.00
_cell.angle_beta   90.00
_cell.angle_gamma   90.00
#
_symmetry.space_group_name_H-M   'P 1'
#
loop_
_entity.id
_entity.type
_entity.pdbx_description
1 polymer ?
#
loop_
_entity_poly.entity_id
_entity_poly.type
_entity_poly.pdbx_seq_one_letter_code
_entity_poly.pdbx_strand_id
1 'polypeptide(L)'
;AVSSEWTVERFIEWLQEKQDVQIKKPSLSAGGKNIYLQAPPQLEQATRPNLEKKLSELVSNGGDITVTATTLPFNLTLRVNYTSS
;
A
#
# COMPACT_ATOMS: atom_id res chain seq x y z
N ALA A 1 6.10 6.98 -10.85
CA ALA A 1 5.39 5.89 -11.55
C ALA A 1 5.64 4.61 -10.78
N VAL A 2 4.64 3.74 -10.70
CA VAL A 2 4.74 2.41 -10.06
C VAL A 2 4.71 1.37 -11.19
N SER A 3 5.61 0.38 -11.19
CA SER A 3 5.53 -0.67 -12.21
C SER A 3 4.32 -1.57 -11.97
N SER A 4 3.66 -2.03 -13.03
CA SER A 4 2.55 -2.99 -12.93
C SER A 4 2.94 -4.34 -12.32
N GLU A 5 4.25 -4.64 -12.31
CA GLU A 5 4.82 -5.88 -11.76
C GLU A 5 5.14 -5.79 -10.27
N TRP A 6 5.01 -4.61 -9.65
CA TRP A 6 5.29 -4.47 -8.22
C TRP A 6 4.28 -5.22 -7.38
N THR A 7 4.80 -5.94 -6.40
CA THR A 7 4.00 -6.51 -5.32
C THR A 7 3.55 -5.43 -4.34
N VAL A 8 2.56 -5.74 -3.53
CA VAL A 8 2.14 -4.86 -2.42
C VAL A 8 3.30 -4.64 -1.45
N GLU A 9 4.10 -5.67 -1.17
CA GLU A 9 5.30 -5.55 -0.34
C GLU A 9 6.29 -4.54 -0.92
N ARG A 10 6.62 -4.64 -2.23
CA ARG A 10 7.54 -3.69 -2.87
C ARG A 10 7.03 -2.25 -2.83
N PHE A 11 5.71 -2.08 -2.97
CA PHE A 11 5.10 -0.76 -2.83
C PHE A 11 5.24 -0.21 -1.40
N ILE A 12 5.09 -1.06 -0.37
CA ILE A 12 5.32 -0.67 1.03
C ILE A 12 6.79 -0.28 1.27
N GLU A 13 7.76 -1.04 0.75
CA GLU A 13 9.17 -0.68 0.84
C GLU A 13 9.43 0.70 0.20
N TRP A 14 8.89 0.93 -1.00
CA TRP A 14 9.02 2.21 -1.69
C TRP A 14 8.41 3.39 -0.90
N LEU A 15 7.30 3.15 -0.18
CA LEU A 15 6.74 4.16 0.74
C LEU A 15 7.67 4.46 1.91
N GLN A 16 8.40 3.46 2.42
CA GLN A 16 9.36 3.63 3.53
C GLN A 16 10.65 4.32 3.09
N GLU A 17 11.04 4.19 1.81
CA GLU A 17 12.20 4.86 1.21
C GLU A 17 12.01 6.38 1.02
N LYS A 18 10.76 6.87 1.01
CA LYS A 18 10.41 8.28 0.82
C LYS A 18 10.85 9.13 2.03
N GLN A 19 11.98 9.81 1.92
CA GLN A 19 12.60 10.56 3.02
C GLN A 19 11.74 11.70 3.60
N ASP A 20 10.83 12.28 2.81
CA ASP A 20 9.97 13.40 3.25
C ASP A 20 8.92 13.00 4.30
N VAL A 21 8.65 11.70 4.45
CA VAL A 21 7.66 11.18 5.41
C VAL A 21 8.20 9.89 6.00
N GLN A 22 8.42 9.87 7.32
CA GLN A 22 8.87 8.66 8.03
C GLN A 22 7.75 7.62 8.18
N ILE A 23 7.24 7.10 7.07
CA ILE A 23 6.16 6.11 7.07
C ILE A 23 6.73 4.79 7.60
N LYS A 24 6.39 4.42 8.83
CA LYS A 24 6.78 3.14 9.44
C LYS A 24 5.57 2.24 9.56
N LYS A 25 5.71 0.99 9.08
CA LYS A 25 4.67 -0.05 9.13
C LYS A 25 3.29 0.50 8.69
N PRO A 26 3.14 0.90 7.41
CA PRO A 26 1.87 1.40 6.92
C PRO A 26 0.82 0.30 6.78
N SER A 27 -0.44 0.69 6.89
CA SER A 27 -1.61 -0.07 6.44
C SER A 27 -2.17 0.57 5.17
N LEU A 28 -2.66 -0.26 4.25
CA LEU A 28 -3.11 0.10 2.91
C LEU A 28 -4.56 -0.35 2.70
N SER A 29 -5.37 0.55 2.13
CA SER A 29 -6.74 0.24 1.68
C SER A 29 -7.06 0.96 0.37
N ALA A 30 -7.97 0.40 -0.41
CA ALA A 30 -8.45 1.00 -1.66
C ALA A 30 -9.92 0.64 -1.90
N GLY A 31 -10.74 1.61 -2.32
CA GLY A 31 -12.15 1.39 -2.66
C GLY A 31 -12.96 0.69 -1.56
N GLY A 32 -12.67 0.98 -0.28
CA GLY A 32 -13.33 0.35 0.87
C GLY A 32 -12.85 -1.07 1.21
N LYS A 33 -11.82 -1.59 0.51
CA LYS A 33 -11.22 -2.90 0.78
C LYS A 33 -9.86 -2.75 1.47
N ASN A 34 -9.59 -3.65 2.41
CA ASN A 34 -8.30 -3.76 3.07
C ASN A 34 -7.32 -4.51 2.16
N ILE A 35 -6.24 -3.84 1.77
CA ILE A 35 -5.16 -4.47 0.99
C ILE A 35 -4.22 -5.19 1.96
N TYR A 36 -3.69 -4.43 2.92
CA TYR A 36 -2.83 -4.95 3.97
C TYR A 36 -2.99 -4.10 5.23
N LEU A 37 -3.16 -4.74 6.38
CA LEU A 37 -3.32 -4.08 7.67
C LEU A 37 -2.22 -4.52 8.61
N GLN A 38 -1.56 -3.58 9.29
CA GLN A 38 -0.50 -3.90 10.25
C GLN A 38 -1.03 -4.34 11.62
N ALA A 39 -2.26 -3.95 11.95
CA ALA A 39 -2.90 -4.29 13.21
C ALA A 39 -4.44 -4.27 13.05
N PRO A 40 -5.17 -4.97 13.93
CA PRO A 40 -4.69 -5.97 14.90
C PRO A 40 -4.09 -7.22 14.24
N PRO A 41 -3.37 -8.10 14.99
CA PRO A 41 -2.68 -9.27 14.43
C PRO A 41 -3.56 -10.20 13.60
N GLN A 42 -4.84 -10.33 13.94
CA GLN A 42 -5.80 -11.15 13.19
C GLN A 42 -6.03 -10.60 11.77
N LEU A 43 -6.16 -9.27 11.63
CA LEU A 43 -6.32 -8.63 10.33
C LEU A 43 -5.01 -8.59 9.54
N GLU A 44 -3.88 -8.47 10.24
CA GLU A 44 -2.57 -8.61 9.62
C GLU A 44 -2.40 -10.00 9.02
N GLN A 45 -2.65 -11.07 9.78
CA GLN A 45 -2.59 -12.44 9.28
C GLN A 45 -3.56 -12.68 8.12
N ALA A 46 -4.78 -12.13 8.20
CA ALA A 46 -5.78 -12.28 7.15
C ALA A 46 -5.41 -11.55 5.84
N THR A 47 -4.65 -10.47 5.93
CA THR A 47 -4.27 -9.65 4.76
C THR A 47 -2.83 -9.87 4.30
N ARG A 48 -1.99 -10.52 5.10
CA ARG A 48 -0.59 -10.86 4.78
C ARG A 48 -0.43 -11.58 3.43
N PRO A 49 -1.30 -12.53 3.02
CA PRO A 49 -1.18 -13.17 1.70
C PRO A 49 -1.30 -12.20 0.51
N ASN A 50 -1.79 -10.98 0.72
CA ASN A 50 -1.84 -9.96 -0.33
C ASN A 50 -0.48 -9.28 -0.55
N LEU A 51 0.48 -9.41 0.38
CA LEU A 51 1.81 -8.81 0.24
C LEU A 51 2.55 -9.31 -1.00
N GLU A 52 2.37 -10.59 -1.34
CA GLU A 52 2.99 -11.26 -2.48
C GLU A 52 2.24 -11.02 -3.80
N LYS A 53 1.00 -10.50 -3.76
CA LYS A 53 0.20 -10.21 -4.95
C LYS A 53 0.69 -8.94 -5.63
N LYS A 54 0.45 -8.83 -6.94
CA LYS A 54 0.72 -7.59 -7.66
C LYS A 54 -0.24 -6.51 -7.21
N LEU A 55 0.26 -5.29 -7.02
CA LEU A 55 -0.58 -4.15 -6.64
C LEU A 55 -1.67 -3.91 -7.69
N SER A 56 -1.35 -4.15 -8.97
CA SER A 56 -2.25 -4.04 -10.12
C SER A 56 -3.43 -5.02 -10.10
N GLU A 57 -3.34 -6.13 -9.36
CA GLU A 57 -4.44 -7.07 -9.17
C GLU A 57 -5.45 -6.59 -8.12
N LEU A 58 -5.03 -5.71 -7.22
CA LEU A 58 -5.84 -5.23 -6.10
C LEU A 58 -6.36 -3.80 -6.31
N VAL A 59 -5.63 -3.00 -7.08
CA VAL A 59 -5.95 -1.59 -7.35
C VAL A 59 -5.78 -1.32 -8.83
N SER A 60 -6.87 -0.91 -9.48
CA SER A 60 -6.85 -0.55 -10.90
C SER A 60 -5.98 0.68 -11.19
N ASN A 61 -5.53 0.80 -12.44
CA ASN A 61 -4.81 1.98 -12.88
C ASN A 61 -5.64 3.26 -12.65
N GLY A 62 -5.00 4.29 -12.10
CA GLY A 62 -5.67 5.53 -11.73
C GLY A 62 -6.49 5.46 -10.44
N GLY A 63 -6.45 4.34 -9.72
CA GLY A 63 -7.13 4.13 -8.44
C GLY A 63 -6.40 4.78 -7.26
N ASP A 64 -7.16 5.05 -6.20
CA ASP A 64 -6.68 5.69 -4.98
C ASP A 64 -6.38 4.66 -3.89
N ILE A 65 -5.21 4.79 -3.27
CA ILE A 65 -4.76 4.01 -2.12
C ILE A 65 -4.68 4.94 -0.91
N THR A 66 -5.40 4.61 0.14
CA THR A 66 -5.28 5.25 1.44
C THR A 66 -4.18 4.55 2.23
N VAL A 67 -3.18 5.35 2.63
CA VAL A 67 -2.04 4.94 3.46
C VAL A 67 -2.22 5.52 4.85
N THR A 68 -2.19 4.66 5.86
CA THR A 68 -2.24 5.06 7.26
C THR A 68 -1.05 4.47 8.01
N ALA A 69 -0.49 5.22 8.94
CA ALA A 69 0.57 4.75 9.84
C ALA A 69 0.52 5.55 11.13
N THR A 70 1.01 4.99 12.24
CA THR A 70 1.13 5.72 13.51
C THR A 70 2.11 6.90 13.45
N THR A 71 3.00 6.86 12.47
CA THR A 71 3.99 7.89 12.16
C THR A 71 3.49 8.97 11.20
N LEU A 72 2.28 8.79 10.62
CA LEU A 72 1.64 9.75 9.72
C LEU A 72 0.61 10.57 10.51
N PRO A 73 0.85 11.88 10.77
CA PRO A 73 -0.09 12.73 11.51
C PRO A 73 -1.28 13.21 10.66
N PHE A 74 -1.39 12.75 9.41
CA PHE A 74 -2.44 13.10 8.46
C PHE A 74 -2.87 11.89 7.63
N ASN A 75 -4.02 12.00 6.98
CA ASN A 75 -4.48 11.01 6.02
C ASN A 75 -3.74 11.19 4.69
N LEU A 76 -3.01 10.15 4.27
CA LEU A 76 -2.31 10.14 2.99
C LEU A 76 -3.11 9.30 1.99
N THR A 77 -3.57 9.92 0.90
CA THR A 77 -4.18 9.20 -0.23
C THR A 77 -3.28 9.39 -1.45
N LEU A 78 -2.91 8.28 -2.08
CA LEU A 78 -2.04 8.24 -3.25
C LEU A 78 -2.82 7.71 -4.44
N ARG A 79 -2.80 8.45 -5.55
CA ARG A 79 -3.31 7.97 -6.82
C ARG A 79 -2.23 7.18 -7.56
N VAL A 80 -2.49 5.90 -7.78
CA VAL A 80 -1.55 5.02 -8.48
C VAL A 80 -1.73 5.11 -9.99
N ASN A 81 -0.63 5.33 -10.69
CA ASN A 81 -0.55 5.22 -12.14
C ASN A 81 0.54 4.20 -12.48
N TYR A 82 0.14 3.11 -13.13
CA TYR A 82 1.04 2.04 -13.53
C TYR A 82 1.72 2.36 -14.85
N THR A 83 2.99 2.02 -14.95
CA THR A 83 3.71 1.96 -16.21
C THR A 83 3.96 0.50 -16.55
N SER A 84 3.67 0.09 -17.80
CA SER A 84 4.33 -1.08 -18.36
C SER A 84 5.82 -0.77 -18.38
N SER A 85 6.60 -1.64 -17.76
CA SER A 85 8.06 -1.56 -17.67
C SER A 85 8.71 -1.23 -19.02
#